data_AF-X1CGE7-F1
#
_entry.id   AF-X1CGE7-F1
#
_cell.length_a   1.000
_cell.length_b   1.000
_cell.length_c   1.000
_cell.angle_alpha   90.00
_cell.angle_beta   90.00
_cell.angle_gamma   90.00
#
_symmetry.space_group_name_H-M   'P 1'
#
loop_
_entity.id
_entity.type
_entity.pdbx_description
1 polymer ?
#
loop_
_entity_poly.entity_id
_entity_poly.type
_entity_poly.pdbx_seq_one_letter_code
_entity_poly.pdbx_strand_id
1 'polypeptide(L)'
;GPYRYLRHPQYIALIIMTFGMTLMVFKTSPIVNFDLSIDVYIFMFFIWTGEVLAYIILAKIEDYALKAKHGDEFLDYANNVSFMFPFLKLKRNVIKK
;
A
#
# COMPACT_ATOMS: atom_id res chain seq x y z
N GLY A 1 2.29 -18.93 3.87
CA GLY A 1 2.28 -17.70 4.69
C GLY A 1 1.29 -16.68 4.12
N PRO A 2 1.30 -15.43 4.58
CA PRO A 2 0.36 -14.38 4.14
C PRO A 2 0.39 -14.10 2.62
N TYR A 3 1.54 -14.37 1.98
CA TYR A 3 1.72 -14.33 0.52
C TYR A 3 0.77 -15.27 -0.26
N ARG A 4 0.16 -16.27 0.39
CA ARG A 4 -0.86 -17.11 -0.26
C ARG A 4 -2.15 -16.33 -0.56
N TYR A 5 -2.42 -15.26 0.18
CA TYR A 5 -3.67 -14.51 0.10
C TYR A 5 -3.49 -13.16 -0.62
N LEU A 6 -2.34 -12.52 -0.42
CA LEU A 6 -2.02 -11.19 -0.92
C LEU A 6 -0.59 -11.16 -1.45
N ARG A 7 -0.33 -10.48 -2.57
CA ARG A 7 1.02 -10.39 -3.13
C ARG A 7 1.95 -9.54 -2.27
N HIS A 8 1.42 -8.46 -1.69
CA HIS A 8 2.20 -7.57 -0.84
C HIS A 8 1.57 -7.35 0.54
N PRO A 9 1.55 -8.40 1.41
CA PRO A 9 0.99 -8.29 2.75
C PRO A 9 1.77 -7.28 3.62
N GLN A 10 3.07 -7.13 3.38
CA GLN A 10 3.93 -6.19 4.11
C GLN A 10 3.56 -4.73 3.84
N TYR A 11 3.35 -4.34 2.58
CA TYR A 11 2.98 -2.95 2.26
C TYR A 11 1.60 -2.58 2.82
N ILE A 12 0.65 -3.51 2.82
CA ILE A 12 -0.66 -3.30 3.45
C ILE A 12 -0.49 -3.09 4.96
N ALA A 13 0.33 -3.92 5.61
CA ALA A 13 0.57 -3.79 7.04
C ALA A 13 1.19 -2.42 7.38
N LEU A 14 2.14 -1.94 6.56
CA LEU A 14 2.70 -0.60 6.71
C LEU A 14 1.64 0.50 6.53
N ILE A 15 0.82 0.42 5.47
CA ILE A 15 -0.27 1.39 5.23
C ILE A 15 -1.24 1.46 6.41
N ILE A 16 -1.66 0.31 6.95
CA ILE A 16 -2.58 0.24 8.09
C ILE A 16 -1.92 0.79 9.35
N MET A 17 -0.65 0.44 9.58
CA MET A 17 0.11 0.92 10.74
C MET A 17 0.29 2.43 10.70
N THR A 18 0.73 3.01 9.58
CA THR A 18 0.91 4.46 9.46
C THR A 18 -0.40 5.20 9.49
N PHE A 19 -1.48 4.62 8.95
CA PHE A 19 -2.83 5.16 9.11
C PHE A 19 -3.24 5.24 10.59
N GLY A 20 -3.03 4.16 11.34
CA GLY A 20 -3.30 4.11 12.76
C GLY A 20 -2.50 5.17 13.54
N MET A 21 -1.22 5.32 13.23
CA MET A 21 -0.38 6.37 13.83
C MET A 21 -0.88 7.78 13.48
N THR A 22 -1.25 8.05 12.23
CA THR A 22 -1.85 9.33 11.82
C THR A 22 -3.13 9.64 12.61
N LEU A 23 -4.00 8.65 12.81
CA LEU A 23 -5.22 8.80 13.62
C LEU A 23 -4.92 9.03 15.10
N MET A 24 -3.89 8.40 15.66
CA MET A 24 -3.45 8.65 17.04
C MET A 24 -2.96 10.08 17.21
N VAL A 25 -2.20 10.60 16.24
CA VAL A 25 -1.76 12.01 16.23
C VAL A 25 -2.97 12.94 16.19
N PHE A 26 -3.99 12.65 15.39
CA PHE A 26 -5.21 13.46 15.31
C PHE A 26 -6.00 13.53 16.62
N LYS A 27 -5.86 12.52 17.49
CA LYS A 27 -6.55 12.44 18.79
C LYS A 27 -5.71 12.94 19.96
N THR A 28 -4.41 13.16 19.77
CA THR A 28 -3.52 13.53 20.87
C THR A 28 -3.30 15.04 20.85
N SER A 29 -3.58 15.71 21.96
CA SER A 29 -3.26 17.14 22.09
C SER A 29 -1.73 17.32 22.01
N PRO A 30 -1.21 18.27 21.21
CA PRO A 30 0.23 18.48 21.10
C PRO A 30 0.85 18.70 22.49
N ILE A 31 1.89 17.95 22.83
CA ILE A 31 2.64 18.09 24.10
C ILE A 31 3.39 19.43 24.15
N VAL A 32 3.62 20.03 22.99
CA VAL A 32 4.17 21.38 22.81
C VAL A 32 3.01 22.35 22.54
N ASN A 33 3.04 23.53 23.14
CA ASN A 33 2.07 24.64 22.93
C ASN A 33 2.10 25.23 21.49
N PHE A 34 2.25 24.40 20.47
CA PHE A 34 1.93 24.75 19.10
C PHE A 34 0.45 24.52 18.94
N ASP A 35 -0.29 25.61 18.77
CA ASP A 35 -1.69 25.57 18.36
C ASP A 35 -1.76 24.90 16.98
N LEU A 36 -2.03 23.59 16.96
CA LEU A 36 -1.98 22.81 15.75
C LEU A 36 -3.21 23.19 14.92
N SER A 37 -3.02 24.07 13.94
CA SER A 37 -4.11 24.51 13.09
C SER A 37 -4.68 23.34 12.28
N ILE A 38 -5.93 23.49 11.85
CA ILE A 38 -6.62 22.55 10.95
C ILE A 38 -5.75 22.24 9.71
N ASP A 39 -4.96 23.20 9.24
CA ASP A 39 -4.06 23.05 8.09
C ASP A 39 -3.00 21.97 8.29
N VAL A 40 -2.50 21.80 9.52
CA VAL A 40 -1.48 20.77 9.82
C VAL A 40 -2.08 19.37 9.72
N TYR A 41 -3.30 19.16 10.23
CA TYR A 41 -3.98 17.88 10.12
C TYR A 41 -4.30 17.53 8.66
N ILE A 42 -4.72 18.52 7.87
CA ILE A 42 -4.94 18.37 6.43
C ILE A 42 -3.63 17.99 5.73
N PHE A 43 -2.53 18.68 6.05
CA PHE A 43 -1.21 18.39 5.49
C PHE A 43 -0.72 16.98 5.83
N MET A 44 -0.86 16.54 7.08
CA MET A 44 -0.55 15.17 7.50
C MET A 44 -1.36 14.13 6.74
N PHE A 45 -2.66 14.37 6.53
CA PHE A 45 -3.51 13.47 5.74
C PHE A 45 -3.06 13.37 4.28
N PHE A 46 -2.65 14.49 3.66
CA PHE A 46 -2.11 14.49 2.31
C PHE A 46 -0.76 13.77 2.22
N ILE A 47 0.13 13.94 3.21
CA ILE A 47 1.38 13.18 3.28
C ILE A 47 1.10 11.68 3.34
N TRP A 48 0.20 11.26 4.24
CA TRP A 48 -0.17 9.85 4.36
C TRP A 48 -0.78 9.31 3.05
N THR A 49 -1.63 10.10 2.38
CA THR A 49 -2.16 9.73 1.06
C THR A 49 -1.05 9.56 0.02
N GLY A 50 -0.04 10.44 0.04
CA GLY A 50 1.17 10.32 -0.78
C GLY A 50 1.98 9.06 -0.48
N GLU A 51 2.12 8.71 0.80
CA GLU A 51 2.77 7.47 1.26
C GLU A 51 2.06 6.22 0.70
N VAL A 52 0.73 6.18 0.75
CA VAL A 52 -0.07 5.09 0.17
C VAL A 52 0.20 4.93 -1.32
N LEU A 53 0.23 6.04 -2.07
CA LEU A 53 0.55 6.00 -3.50
C LEU A 53 1.97 5.52 -3.76
N ALA A 54 2.94 5.94 -2.95
CA ALA A 54 4.32 5.50 -3.04
C ALA A 54 4.45 3.99 -2.83
N TYR A 55 3.78 3.41 -1.83
CA TYR A 55 3.77 1.95 -1.63
C TYR A 55 3.10 1.19 -2.78
N ILE A 56 2.01 1.72 -3.35
CA ILE A 56 1.36 1.12 -4.52
C ILE A 56 2.30 1.10 -5.73
N ILE A 57 3.04 2.18 -5.96
CA ILE A 57 4.02 2.27 -7.05
C ILE A 57 5.17 1.29 -6.81
N LEU A 58 5.72 1.25 -5.59
CA LEU A 58 6.81 0.37 -5.24
C LEU A 58 6.42 -1.11 -5.41
N ALA A 59 5.22 -1.48 -4.97
CA ALA A 59 4.67 -2.81 -5.16
C ALA A 59 4.53 -3.20 -6.64
N LYS A 60 4.12 -2.26 -7.50
CA LYS A 60 4.09 -2.51 -8.95
C LYS A 60 5.50 -2.74 -9.51
N ILE A 61 6.48 -1.92 -9.12
CA ILE A 61 7.88 -2.07 -9.55
C ILE A 61 8.41 -3.44 -9.14
N GLU A 62 8.11 -3.89 -7.93
CA GLU A 62 8.49 -5.21 -7.42
C GLU A 62 7.81 -6.34 -8.23
N ASP A 63 6.51 -6.23 -8.52
CA ASP A 63 5.80 -7.17 -9.41
C ASP A 63 6.46 -7.25 -10.80
N TYR A 64 6.91 -6.12 -11.36
CA TYR A 64 7.65 -6.10 -12.64
C TYR A 64 9.00 -6.79 -12.54
N ALA A 65 9.76 -6.53 -11.47
CA ALA A 65 11.05 -7.17 -11.23
C ALA A 65 10.92 -8.69 -11.02
N LEU A 66 9.91 -9.12 -10.26
CA LEU A 66 9.60 -10.53 -10.04
C LEU A 66 9.16 -11.22 -11.32
N LYS A 67 8.33 -10.57 -12.14
CA LYS A 67 7.98 -11.08 -13.48
C LYS A 67 9.22 -11.26 -14.36
N ALA A 68 10.15 -10.30 -14.34
CA ALA A 68 11.38 -10.39 -15.12
C ALA A 68 12.29 -11.54 -14.64
N LYS A 69 12.32 -11.83 -13.34
CA LYS A 69 13.17 -12.85 -12.73
C LYS A 69 12.59 -14.27 -12.81
N HIS A 70 11.28 -14.41 -12.63
CA HIS A 70 10.61 -15.71 -12.47
C HIS A 70 9.64 -16.05 -13.62
N GLY A 71 9.43 -15.14 -14.57
CA GLY A 71 8.68 -15.41 -15.79
C GLY A 71 7.26 -15.92 -15.54
N ASP A 72 6.97 -17.11 -16.07
CA ASP A 72 5.65 -17.73 -16.08
C ASP A 72 5.20 -18.24 -14.70
N GLU A 73 6.14 -18.67 -13.84
CA GLU A 73 5.82 -19.10 -12.47
C GLU A 73 5.21 -17.95 -11.65
N PHE A 74 5.78 -16.74 -11.82
CA PHE A 74 5.24 -15.56 -11.18
C PHE A 74 3.91 -15.11 -11.79
N LEU A 75 3.70 -15.31 -13.09
CA LEU A 75 2.43 -14.99 -13.74
C LEU A 75 1.29 -15.87 -13.23
N ASP A 76 1.53 -17.17 -13.08
CA ASP A 76 0.53 -18.08 -12.54
C ASP A 76 0.20 -17.73 -11.08
N TYR A 77 1.23 -17.45 -10.26
CA TYR A 77 1.04 -16.94 -8.91
C TYR A 77 0.24 -15.61 -8.88
N ALA A 78 0.60 -14.65 -9.72
CA ALA A 78 -0.03 -13.33 -9.75
C ALA A 78 -1.47 -13.35 -10.26
N ASN A 79 -1.84 -14.34 -11.06
CA ASN A 79 -3.22 -14.55 -11.50
C ASN A 79 -4.10 -15.14 -10.39
N ASN A 80 -3.51 -15.92 -9.48
CA ASN A 80 -4.22 -16.59 -8.39
C ASN A 80 -4.28 -15.74 -7.09
N VAL A 81 -3.38 -14.77 -6.92
CA VAL A 81 -3.25 -13.98 -5.69
C VAL A 81 -3.51 -12.49 -5.93
N SER A 82 -4.31 -11.89 -5.05
CA SER A 82 -4.69 -10.47 -5.13
C SER A 82 -3.52 -9.54 -4.82
N PHE A 83 -3.47 -8.37 -5.44
CA PHE A 83 -2.34 -7.43 -5.32
C PHE A 83 -2.17 -6.87 -3.90
N MET A 84 -3.12 -6.03 -3.45
CA MET A 84 -3.10 -5.37 -2.14
C MET A 84 -4.46 -5.39 -1.41
N PHE A 85 -5.56 -5.59 -2.10
CA PHE A 85 -6.88 -5.67 -1.47
C PHE A 85 -7.51 -7.00 -1.83
N PRO A 86 -7.95 -7.81 -0.85
CA PRO A 86 -8.46 -9.15 -1.10
C PRO A 86 -9.75 -9.16 -1.96
N PHE A 87 -10.48 -8.04 -1.95
CA PHE A 87 -11.73 -7.87 -2.71
C PHE A 87 -11.52 -7.27 -4.11
N LEU A 88 -10.38 -6.62 -4.34
CA LEU A 88 -10.04 -6.03 -5.64
C LEU A 88 -9.17 -7.04 -6.41
N LYS A 89 -9.84 -8.04 -7.01
CA LYS A 89 -9.22 -8.84 -8.06
C LYS A 89 -9.01 -7.96 -9.29
N LEU A 90 -7.91 -7.21 -9.30
CA LEU A 90 -7.40 -6.59 -10.51
C LEU A 90 -6.99 -7.73 -11.46
N LYS A 91 -7.97 -8.25 -12.21
CA LYS A 91 -7.72 -9.16 -13.32
C LYS A 91 -6.83 -8.40 -14.30
N ARG A 92 -5.57 -8.80 -14.36
CA ARG A 92 -4.66 -8.32 -15.39
C ARG A 92 -5.15 -8.91 -16.70
N ASN A 93 -5.85 -8.13 -17.52
CA ASN A 93 -6.12 -8.49 -18.90
C ASN A 93 -4.76 -8.61 -19.59
N VAL A 94 -4.28 -9.85 -19.74
CA VAL A 94 -3.16 -10.16 -20.62
C VAL A 94 -3.68 -9.90 -22.02
N ILE A 95 -3.36 -8.74 -22.58
CA ILE A 95 -3.53 -8.46 -24.00
C ILE A 95 -2.58 -9.45 -24.70
N LYS A 96 -3.13 -10.56 -25.22
CA LYS A 96 -2.42 -11.40 -26.18
C LYS A 96 -2.18 -10.53 -27.40
N LYS A 97 -0.91 -10.28 -27.70
CA LYS A 97 -0.46 -9.67 -28.95
C LYS A 97 -0.15 -10.77 -29.94
#